data_AF-A0AAP9WP70-F1
#
_entry.id   AF-A0AAP9WP70-F1
#
_cell.length_a   1.000
_cell.length_b   1.000
_cell.length_c   1.000
_cell.angle_alpha   90.00
_cell.angle_beta   90.00
_cell.angle_gamma   90.00
#
_symmetry.space_group_name_H-M   'P 1'
#
loop_
_entity.id
_entity.type
_entity.pdbx_description
1 polymer ?
#
loop_
_entity_poly.entity_id
_entity_poly.type
_entity_poly.pdbx_seq_one_letter_code
_entity_poly.pdbx_strand_id
1 'polypeptide(L)'
;MRLNILIFSAFICASMNCSIGTQRDTCRNNLKAGDVLGPSPDSCEFASITTLFSQKESESIAEFENRKNATLNFSLLNCIRYYEKLKDCNREENRYIPSIYSKE
;
A
#
# COMPACT_ATOMS: atom_id res chain seq x y z
N MET A 1 -5.33 10.40 40.35
CA MET A 1 -4.12 10.52 39.49
C MET A 1 -4.04 9.45 38.40
N ARG A 2 -4.24 8.15 38.67
CA ARG A 2 -4.18 7.09 37.63
C ARG A 2 -5.22 7.23 36.51
N LEU A 3 -6.42 7.71 36.83
CA LEU A 3 -7.51 7.90 35.85
C LEU A 3 -7.21 9.04 34.85
N ASN A 4 -6.68 10.18 35.33
CA ASN A 4 -6.32 11.32 34.48
C ASN A 4 -5.20 10.99 33.48
N ILE A 5 -4.25 10.13 33.86
CA ILE A 5 -3.15 9.71 32.98
C ILE A 5 -3.66 8.81 31.86
N LEU A 6 -4.56 7.87 32.17
CA LEU A 6 -5.20 7.02 31.16
C LEU A 6 -6.03 7.84 30.17
N ILE A 7 -6.81 8.82 30.66
CA ILE A 7 -7.60 9.73 29.82
C ILE A 7 -6.69 10.57 28.92
N PHE A 8 -5.58 11.11 29.45
CA PHE A 8 -4.61 11.86 28.64
C PHE A 8 -3.98 11.00 27.55
N SER A 9 -3.61 9.75 27.85
CA SER A 9 -3.01 8.83 26.86
C SER A 9 -4.00 8.45 25.75
N ALA A 10 -5.27 8.25 26.08
CA ALA A 10 -6.33 7.99 25.11
C ALA A 10 -6.62 9.21 24.23
N PHE A 11 -6.59 10.42 24.82
CA PHE A 11 -6.78 11.68 24.10
C PHE A 11 -5.65 11.95 23.10
N ILE A 12 -4.40 11.67 23.48
CA ILE A 12 -3.24 11.80 22.57
C ILE A 12 -3.38 10.84 21.38
N CYS A 13 -3.74 9.56 21.63
CA CYS A 13 -3.98 8.59 20.55
C CYS A 13 -5.11 9.02 19.61
N ALA A 14 -6.17 9.65 20.15
CA ALA A 14 -7.27 10.17 19.36
C ALA A 14 -6.88 11.41 18.53
N SER A 15 -6.02 12.29 19.07
CA SER A 15 -5.54 13.49 18.37
C SER A 15 -4.50 13.21 17.29
N MET A 16 -3.77 12.10 17.39
CA MET A 16 -2.71 11.72 16.45
C MET A 16 -3.20 10.79 15.32
N ASN A 17 -4.50 10.76 15.04
CA ASN A 17 -5.11 9.89 14.02
C ASN A 17 -4.63 8.43 14.15
N CYS A 18 -4.61 7.84 15.34
CA CYS A 18 -4.23 6.44 15.51
C CYS A 18 -5.47 5.53 15.61
N SER A 19 -5.35 4.31 15.10
CA SER A 19 -6.31 3.22 15.23
C SER A 19 -5.72 2.11 16.08
N ILE A 20 -6.53 1.56 16.99
CA ILE A 20 -6.25 0.31 17.69
C ILE A 20 -6.85 -0.81 16.85
N GLY A 21 -6.04 -1.81 16.50
CA GLY A 21 -6.50 -2.99 15.79
C GLY A 21 -5.56 -4.16 15.99
N THR A 22 -5.55 -5.05 15.02
CA THR A 22 -4.69 -6.24 15.02
C THR A 22 -3.42 -5.98 14.19
N GLN A 23 -2.36 -6.78 14.36
CA GLN A 23 -1.19 -6.72 13.48
C GLN A 23 -1.59 -6.90 12.01
N ARG A 24 -2.61 -7.71 11.73
CA ARG A 24 -3.19 -7.86 10.39
C ARG A 24 -3.71 -6.53 9.85
N ASP A 25 -4.40 -5.75 10.67
CA ASP A 25 -4.94 -4.45 10.27
C ASP A 25 -3.82 -3.44 10.03
N THR A 26 -2.82 -3.40 10.92
CA THR A 26 -1.59 -2.60 10.75
C THR A 26 -0.85 -2.95 9.46
N CYS A 27 -0.68 -4.24 9.18
CA CYS A 27 0.02 -4.74 7.99
C CYS A 27 -0.73 -4.32 6.71
N ARG A 28 -2.06 -4.49 6.68
CA ARG A 28 -2.91 -4.04 5.57
C ARG A 28 -2.85 -2.53 5.37
N ASN A 29 -2.87 -1.76 6.46
CA ASN A 29 -2.80 -0.31 6.41
C ASN A 29 -1.46 0.17 5.84
N ASN A 30 -0.35 -0.42 6.29
CA ASN A 30 0.97 -0.08 5.77
C ASN A 30 1.14 -0.47 4.29
N LEU A 31 0.47 -1.53 3.82
CA LEU A 31 0.46 -1.87 2.39
C LEU A 31 -0.34 -0.89 1.54
N LYS A 32 -1.42 -0.30 2.09
CA LYS A 32 -2.22 0.71 1.40
C LYS A 32 -1.53 2.06 1.32
N ALA A 33 -0.84 2.46 2.39
CA ALA A 33 0.01 3.65 2.40
C ALA A 33 1.29 3.53 1.54
N GLY A 34 1.49 2.39 0.87
CA GLY A 34 2.63 2.16 -0.02
C GLY A 34 2.54 2.99 -1.31
N ASP A 35 3.68 3.51 -1.76
CA ASP A 35 3.80 4.32 -2.98
C ASP A 35 3.45 3.52 -4.27
N VAL A 36 3.07 4.22 -5.35
CA VAL A 36 2.70 3.67 -6.67
C VAL A 36 3.85 2.87 -7.30
N LEU A 37 5.09 3.18 -6.93
CA LEU A 37 6.29 2.47 -7.37
C LEU A 37 6.59 1.21 -6.55
N GLY A 38 5.86 0.99 -5.45
CA GLY A 38 5.97 -0.17 -4.58
C GLY A 38 4.77 -1.12 -4.70
N PRO A 39 4.79 -2.24 -3.95
CA PRO A 39 3.65 -3.15 -3.87
C PRO A 39 2.52 -2.52 -3.03
N SER A 40 1.60 -1.84 -3.72
CA SER A 40 0.41 -1.19 -3.17
C SER A 40 -0.83 -1.54 -4.02
N PRO A 41 -2.07 -1.24 -3.58
CA PRO A 41 -3.26 -1.43 -4.40
C PRO A 41 -3.15 -0.75 -5.78
N ASP A 42 -2.53 0.42 -5.83
CA ASP A 42 -2.37 1.24 -7.02
C ASP A 42 -1.43 0.59 -8.05
N SER A 43 -0.52 -0.29 -7.61
CA SER A 43 0.33 -1.06 -8.53
C SER A 43 -0.46 -2.01 -9.43
N CYS A 44 -1.68 -2.39 -9.01
CA CYS A 44 -2.62 -3.15 -9.82
C CYS A 44 -3.52 -2.26 -10.70
N GLU A 45 -3.53 -0.94 -10.49
CA GLU A 45 -4.35 0.00 -11.21
C GLU A 45 -3.57 0.63 -12.38
N PHE A 46 -3.80 0.12 -13.59
CA PHE A 46 -3.11 0.56 -14.81
C PHE A 46 -3.54 1.96 -15.30
N ALA A 47 -4.56 2.58 -14.70
CA ALA A 47 -5.10 3.87 -15.13
C ALA A 47 -4.12 5.05 -14.90
N SER A 48 -3.29 4.97 -13.86
CA SER A 48 -2.31 6.00 -13.49
C SER A 48 -1.14 6.14 -14.48
N ILE A 49 -0.89 5.11 -15.29
CA ILE A 49 0.23 5.04 -16.26
C ILE A 49 -0.22 5.23 -17.72
N THR A 50 -1.47 5.63 -17.96
CA THR A 50 -2.06 5.88 -19.29
C THR A 50 -1.20 6.77 -20.20
N THR A 51 -0.48 7.74 -19.64
CA THR A 51 0.43 8.63 -20.39
C THR A 51 1.65 7.94 -20.99
N LEU A 52 2.06 6.78 -20.46
CA LEU A 52 3.16 5.96 -20.99
C LEU A 52 2.76 5.13 -22.21
N PHE A 53 1.45 4.96 -22.44
CA PHE A 53 0.87 4.25 -23.57
C PHE A 53 0.61 5.15 -24.77
N SER A 54 0.89 6.45 -24.67
CA SER A 54 0.87 7.37 -25.80
C SER A 54 2.16 7.23 -26.61
N GLN A 55 2.04 6.98 -27.92
CA GLN A 55 3.18 6.96 -28.83
C GLN A 55 3.67 8.40 -29.04
N LYS A 56 4.98 8.63 -28.87
CA LYS A 56 5.60 9.91 -29.20
C LYS A 56 5.93 9.94 -30.69
N GLU A 57 5.77 11.09 -31.33
CA GLU A 57 5.97 11.27 -32.77
C GLU A 57 7.41 10.92 -33.22
N SER A 58 8.39 11.07 -32.32
CA SER A 58 9.80 10.78 -32.58
C SER A 58 10.24 9.35 -32.26
N GLU A 59 9.33 8.49 -31.80
CA GLU A 59 9.66 7.17 -31.26
C GLU A 59 9.32 6.06 -32.26
N SER A 60 10.25 5.11 -32.43
CA SER A 60 9.99 3.94 -33.28
C SER A 60 8.97 3.01 -32.62
N ILE A 61 8.25 2.22 -33.43
CA ILE A 61 7.27 1.24 -32.92
C ILE A 61 7.92 0.27 -31.93
N ALA A 62 9.15 -0.16 -32.21
CA ALA A 62 9.89 -1.09 -31.34
C ALA A 62 10.25 -0.48 -29.98
N GLU A 63 10.65 0.79 -29.93
CA GLU A 63 10.95 1.50 -28.67
C GLU A 63 9.68 1.70 -27.83
N PHE A 64 8.58 2.07 -28.49
CA PHE A 64 7.28 2.21 -27.86
C PHE A 64 6.81 0.88 -27.24
N GLU A 65 6.88 -0.22 -27.99
CA GLU A 65 6.52 -1.55 -27.49
C GLU A 65 7.41 -1.99 -26.32
N ASN A 66 8.72 -1.75 -26.39
CA ASN A 66 9.64 -2.06 -25.30
C ASN A 66 9.31 -1.26 -24.04
N ARG A 67 9.09 0.06 -24.13
CA ARG A 67 8.69 0.88 -22.99
C ARG A 67 7.39 0.39 -22.39
N LYS A 68 6.38 0.19 -23.23
CA LYS A 68 5.06 -0.30 -22.83
C LYS A 68 5.17 -1.63 -22.08
N ASN A 69 5.89 -2.60 -22.65
CA ASN A 69 6.04 -3.93 -22.07
C ASN A 69 6.86 -3.89 -20.76
N ALA A 70 7.90 -3.07 -20.68
CA ALA A 70 8.69 -2.89 -19.46
C ALA A 70 7.84 -2.32 -18.32
N THR A 71 7.07 -1.26 -18.59
CA THR A 71 6.14 -0.67 -17.60
C THR A 71 5.06 -1.66 -17.18
N LEU A 72 4.42 -2.36 -18.13
CA LEU A 72 3.42 -3.38 -17.82
C LEU A 72 3.98 -4.49 -16.95
N ASN A 73 5.16 -5.01 -17.28
CA ASN A 73 5.82 -6.05 -16.51
C ASN A 73 6.17 -5.58 -15.10
N PHE A 74 6.67 -4.35 -14.95
CA PHE A 74 6.97 -3.76 -13.64
C PHE A 74 5.72 -3.63 -12.76
N SER A 75 4.65 -3.05 -13.30
CA SER A 75 3.38 -2.90 -12.58
C SER A 75 2.77 -4.26 -12.22
N LEU A 76 2.77 -5.22 -13.16
CA LEU A 76 2.28 -6.57 -12.92
C LEU A 76 3.06 -7.26 -11.80
N LEU A 77 4.40 -7.19 -11.81
CA LEU A 77 5.24 -7.78 -10.77
C LEU A 77 4.95 -7.16 -9.39
N ASN A 78 4.77 -5.84 -9.31
CA ASN A 78 4.43 -5.19 -8.05
C ASN A 78 3.02 -5.54 -7.58
N CYS A 79 2.06 -5.69 -8.49
CA CYS A 79 0.71 -6.16 -8.17
C CYS A 79 0.74 -7.59 -7.62
N ILE A 80 1.49 -8.51 -8.24
CA ILE A 80 1.68 -9.87 -7.72
C ILE A 80 2.29 -9.83 -6.32
N ARG A 81 3.36 -9.06 -6.13
CA ARG A 81 4.03 -8.90 -4.84
C ARG A 81 3.10 -8.28 -3.78
N TYR A 82 2.22 -7.37 -4.16
CA TYR A 82 1.20 -6.81 -3.27
C TYR A 82 0.27 -7.91 -2.75
N TYR A 83 -0.25 -8.78 -3.63
CA TYR A 83 -1.12 -9.88 -3.21
C TYR A 83 -0.40 -10.93 -2.37
N GLU A 84 0.88 -11.22 -2.63
CA GLU A 84 1.70 -12.07 -1.77
C GLU A 84 1.82 -11.48 -0.35
N LYS A 85 2.18 -10.21 -0.24
CA LYS A 85 2.25 -9.52 1.05
C LYS A 85 0.89 -9.43 1.74
N LEU A 86 -0.19 -9.23 0.98
CA LEU A 86 -1.55 -9.21 1.52
C LEU A 86 -1.94 -10.57 2.09
N LYS A 87 -1.54 -11.67 1.43
CA LYS A 87 -1.72 -13.03 1.95
C LYS A 87 -0.94 -13.22 3.24
N ASP A 88 0.30 -12.73 3.31
CA ASP A 88 1.10 -12.78 4.54
C ASP A 88 0.50 -11.96 5.69
N CYS A 89 -0.04 -10.77 5.41
CA CYS A 89 -0.79 -10.01 6.41
C CYS A 89 -2.02 -10.77 6.94
N ASN A 90 -2.64 -11.62 6.12
CA ASN A 90 -3.85 -12.37 6.47
C ASN A 90 -3.61 -13.68 7.23
N ARG A 91 -2.36 -14.03 7.52
CA ARG A 91 -2.04 -15.20 8.35
C ARG A 91 -2.70 -15.09 9.73
N GLU A 92 -3.13 -16.23 10.28
CA GLU A 92 -3.89 -16.27 11.54
C GLU A 92 -3.13 -15.70 12.74
N GLU A 93 -1.81 -15.89 12.79
CA GLU A 93 -0.94 -15.34 13.83
C GLU A 93 -1.09 -13.82 13.98
N ASN A 94 -1.31 -13.10 12.89
CA ASN A 94 -1.42 -11.64 12.86
C ASN A 94 -2.81 -11.14 13.31
N ARG A 95 -3.81 -12.03 13.42
CA ARG A 95 -5.18 -11.68 13.81
C ARG A 95 -5.33 -11.41 15.31
N TYR A 96 -4.55 -12.10 16.13
CA TYR A 96 -4.74 -12.08 17.58
C TYR A 96 -3.74 -11.18 18.31
N ILE A 97 -2.72 -10.68 17.60
CA ILE A 97 -1.72 -9.78 18.18
C ILE A 97 -2.25 -8.34 18.08
N PRO A 98 -2.50 -7.66 19.20
CA PRO A 98 -2.94 -6.27 19.18
C PRO A 98 -1.82 -5.35 18.68
N SER A 99 -2.20 -4.31 17.92
CA SER A 99 -1.27 -3.34 17.33
C SER A 99 -1.94 -1.97 17.20
N ILE A 100 -1.12 -0.92 17.09
CA ILE A 100 -1.55 0.47 16.87
C ILE A 100 -0.98 0.90 15.51
N TYR A 101 -1.81 1.53 14.69
CA TYR A 101 -1.41 2.01 13.36
C TYR A 101 -2.03 3.38 13.06
N SER A 102 -1.45 4.11 12.12
CA SER A 102 -1.98 5.41 11.68
C SER A 102 -3.29 5.20 10.91
N LYS A 103 -4.34 5.94 11.25
CA LYS A 103 -5.46 6.20 10.35
C LYS A 103 -4.93 7.04 9.19
N GLU A 104 -5.17 6.55 7.98
CA GLU A 104 -5.09 7.36 6.75
C GLU A 104 -6.08 8.53 6.82
#